data_AF-A0A151RI42-F1
#
_entry.id   AF-A0A151RI42-F1
#
_cell.length_a   1.000
_cell.length_b   1.000
_cell.length_c   1.000
_cell.angle_alpha   90.00
_cell.angle_beta   90.00
_cell.angle_gamma   90.00
#
_symmetry.space_group_name_H-M   'P 1'
#
loop_
_entity.id
_entity.type
_entity.pdbx_description
1 polymer ?
#
loop_
_entity_poly.entity_id
_entity_poly.type
_entity_poly.pdbx_seq_one_letter_code
_entity_poly.pdbx_strand_id
1 'polypeptide(L)' 'GTRTISMGNGSLARVIGLGRVELELSSGNCLVLDEVFHVYEIRKNLISAALLVQQGFKVVFKSNRVVISQHGSFVGK' A
#
# COMPACT_ATOMS: atom_id res chain seq x y z
N GLY A 1 -12.95 3.88 -19.79
CA GLY A 1 -13.88 2.87 -19.25
C GLY A 1 -13.87 2.95 -17.73
N THR A 2 -15.01 2.72 -17.08
CA THR A 2 -15.11 2.71 -15.62
C THR A 2 -14.34 1.51 -15.06
N ARG A 3 -13.36 1.73 -14.18
CA ARG A 3 -12.68 0.67 -13.44
C ARG A 3 -13.42 0.39 -12.13
N THR A 4 -13.53 -0.88 -11.77
CA THR A 4 -14.14 -1.33 -10.51
C THR A 4 -13.25 -2.39 -9.87
N ILE A 5 -13.28 -2.48 -8.54
CA ILE A 5 -12.59 -3.54 -7.79
C ILE A 5 -13.61 -4.43 -7.09
N SER A 6 -13.24 -5.70 -6.90
CA SER A 6 -14.01 -6.63 -6.07
C SER A 6 -13.63 -6.46 -4.61
N MET A 7 -14.64 -6.39 -3.74
CA MET A 7 -14.50 -6.21 -2.30
C MET A 7 -14.59 -7.56 -1.58
N GLY A 8 -14.04 -7.65 -0.37
CA GLY A 8 -14.06 -8.89 0.42
C GLY A 8 -15.47 -9.39 0.80
N ASN A 9 -16.48 -8.52 0.71
CA ASN A 9 -17.89 -8.87 0.91
C ASN A 9 -18.62 -9.24 -0.40
N GLY A 10 -17.91 -9.41 -1.51
CA GLY A 10 -18.46 -9.74 -2.83
C GLY A 10 -19.08 -8.56 -3.60
N SER A 11 -19.14 -7.37 -3.00
CA SER A 11 -19.60 -6.17 -3.71
C SER A 11 -18.53 -5.63 -4.66
N LEU A 12 -18.93 -4.77 -5.58
CA LEU A 12 -18.02 -4.01 -6.44
C LEU A 12 -17.94 -2.56 -5.96
N ALA A 13 -16.74 -1.99 -5.94
CA ALA A 13 -16.53 -0.57 -5.65
C ALA A 13 -15.94 0.15 -6.86
N ARG A 14 -16.34 1.40 -7.07
CA ARG A 14 -15.91 2.19 -8.24
C ARG A 14 -14.56 2.86 -7.97
N VAL A 15 -13.62 2.69 -8.89
CA VAL A 15 -12.39 3.48 -8.90
C VAL A 15 -12.70 4.86 -9.47
N ILE A 16 -12.52 5.91 -8.67
CA ILE A 16 -12.77 7.30 -9.05
C ILE A 16 -11.50 8.07 -9.43
N GLY A 17 -10.33 7.46 -9.22
CA GLY A 17 -9.05 8.04 -9.64
C GLY A 17 -7.94 7.00 -9.68
N LEU A 18 -6.90 7.30 -10.44
CA LEU A 18 -5.63 6.60 -10.45
C LEU A 18 -4.54 7.65 -10.25
N GLY A 19 -3.60 7.39 -9.35
CA GLY A 19 -2.56 8.36 -9.07
C GLY A 19 -1.29 7.75 -8.54
N ARG A 20 -0.30 8.61 -8.40
CA ARG A 20 0.94 8.34 -7.67
C ARG A 20 0.78 8.89 -6.26
N VAL A 21 1.17 8.11 -5.26
CA VAL A 21 1.09 8.49 -3.84
C VAL A 21 2.46 8.31 -3.22
N GLU A 22 2.96 9.36 -2.58
CA GLU A 22 4.16 9.29 -1.75
C GLU A 22 3.74 9.05 -0.30
N LEU A 23 4.21 7.95 0.27
CA LEU A 23 3.96 7.58 1.66
C LEU A 23 5.23 7.82 2.47
N GLU A 24 5.17 8.82 3.35
CA GLU A 24 6.23 9.06 4.33
C GLU A 24 6.16 8.00 5.43
N LEU A 25 7.23 7.22 5.58
CA LEU A 25 7.35 6.21 6.63
C LEU A 25 7.88 6.86 7.91
N SER A 26 7.59 6.25 9.05
CA SER A 26 8.09 6.73 10.35
C SER A 26 9.61 6.70 10.50
N SER A 27 10.31 6.04 9.56
CA SER A 27 11.75 6.05 9.44
C SER A 27 12.32 7.31 8.76
N GLY A 28 11.46 8.20 8.24
CA GLY A 28 11.86 9.36 7.43
C GLY A 28 12.12 9.03 5.95
N ASN A 29 11.96 7.77 5.54
CA ASN A 29 12.03 7.38 4.14
C ASN A 29 10.67 7.53 3.46
N CYS A 30 10.65 7.87 2.17
CA CYS A 30 9.43 7.90 1.36
C CYS A 30 9.28 6.64 0.52
N LEU A 31 8.12 5.98 0.61
CA LEU A 31 7.71 4.93 -0.30
C LEU A 31 6.82 5.54 -1.39
N VAL A 32 7.29 5.50 -2.63
CA VAL A 32 6.49 5.91 -3.78
C VAL A 32 5.65 4.73 -4.25
N LEU A 33 4.34 4.93 -4.31
CA LEU A 33 3.40 3.98 -4.90
C LEU A 33 2.84 4.56 -6.19
N ASP A 34 3.09 3.87 -7.30
CA ASP A 34 2.48 4.16 -8.59
C ASP A 34 1.18 3.36 -8.77
N GLU A 35 0.34 3.82 -9.70
CA GLU A 35 -0.94 3.18 -10.06
C GLU A 35 -1.89 2.91 -8.86
N VAL A 36 -1.94 3.85 -7.91
CA VAL A 36 -2.82 3.75 -6.73
C VAL A 36 -4.25 4.09 -7.10
N PHE A 37 -5.18 3.16 -6.85
CA PHE A 37 -6.61 3.39 -7.01
C PHE A 37 -7.18 4.25 -5.89
N HIS A 38 -7.85 5.34 -6.26
CA HIS A 38 -8.70 6.10 -5.35
C HIS A 38 -10.12 5.54 -5.42
N VAL A 39 -10.60 4.98 -4.31
CA VAL A 39 -11.92 4.35 -4.18
C VAL A 39 -12.61 4.99 -2.98
N TYR A 40 -13.65 5.79 -3.22
CA TYR A 40 -14.33 6.60 -2.21
C TYR A 40 -14.96 5.75 -1.09
N GLU A 41 -15.43 4.56 -1.44
CA GLU A 41 -16.09 3.63 -0.54
C GLU A 41 -15.13 2.97 0.47
N ILE A 42 -13.81 3.02 0.20
CA ILE A 42 -12.78 2.47 1.08
C ILE A 42 -12.25 3.57 2.01
N ARG A 43 -12.63 3.49 3.29
CA ARG A 43 -12.24 4.50 4.30
C ARG A 43 -10.77 4.42 4.77
N LYS A 44 -10.09 3.29 4.53
CA LYS A 44 -8.70 3.07 4.96
C LYS A 44 -7.84 2.68 3.77
N ASN A 45 -6.60 3.15 3.76
CA ASN A 45 -5.64 2.75 2.73
C ASN A 45 -5.38 1.24 2.79
N LEU A 46 -5.33 0.61 1.62
CA LEU A 46 -4.95 -0.78 1.47
C LEU A 46 -3.65 -0.85 0.67
N ILE A 47 -2.67 -1.58 1.21
CA ILE A 47 -1.39 -1.81 0.54
C ILE A 47 -1.19 -3.32 0.50
N SER A 48 -0.98 -3.86 -0.70
CA SER A 48 -0.78 -5.31 -0.87
C SER A 48 0.63 -5.70 -0.44
N ALA A 49 0.74 -6.45 0.66
CA ALA A 49 2.02 -7.01 1.11
C ALA A 49 2.64 -7.92 0.05
N ALA A 50 1.82 -8.67 -0.71
CA ALA A 50 2.30 -9.53 -1.79
C ALA A 50 2.95 -8.73 -2.93
N LEU A 51 2.33 -7.61 -3.34
CA LEU A 51 2.92 -6.73 -4.37
C LEU A 51 4.21 -6.08 -3.87
N LEU A 52 4.25 -5.62 -2.61
CA LEU A 52 5.49 -5.10 -2.01
C LEU A 52 6.61 -6.14 -2.05
N VAL A 53 6.32 -7.40 -1.68
CA VAL A 53 7.31 -8.49 -1.74
C VAL A 53 7.76 -8.77 -3.17
N GLN A 54 6.85 -8.76 -4.14
CA GLN A 54 7.21 -8.90 -5.57
C GLN A 54 8.12 -7.77 -6.07
N GLN A 55 7.98 -6.57 -5.52
CA GLN A 55 8.85 -5.42 -5.83
C GLN A 55 10.15 -5.40 -5.00
N GLY A 56 10.45 -6.47 -4.25
CA GLY A 56 11.70 -6.61 -3.49
C GLY A 56 11.69 -5.96 -2.10
N PHE A 57 10.53 -5.52 -1.60
CA PHE A 57 10.41 -5.08 -0.22
C PHE A 57 10.28 -6.27 0.73
N LYS A 58 10.92 -6.18 1.89
CA LYS A 58 10.68 -7.06 3.03
C LYS A 58 9.59 -6.46 3.91
N VAL A 59 8.52 -7.23 4.15
CA VAL A 59 7.41 -6.87 5.04
C VAL A 59 7.43 -7.78 6.26
N VAL A 60 7.53 -7.20 7.46
CA VAL A 60 7.58 -7.93 8.73
C VAL A 60 6.47 -7.47 9.66
N PHE A 61 5.70 -8.43 10.18
CA PHE A 61 4.69 -8.19 11.22
C PHE A 61 5.30 -8.55 12.58
N LYS A 62 5.51 -7.55 13.45
CA LYS A 62 6.09 -7.77 14.79
C LYS A 62 5.59 -6.69 15.76
N SER A 63 5.37 -7.06 17.02
CA SER A 63 5.02 -6.11 18.10
C SER A 63 3.84 -5.19 17.74
N ASN A 64 2.80 -5.75 17.10
CA ASN A 64 1.62 -5.01 16.62
C ASN A 64 1.94 -3.88 15.62
N ARG A 65 3.03 -4.01 14.86
CA ARG A 65 3.46 -3.08 13.82
C ARG A 65 3.79 -3.83 12.54
N VAL A 66 3.75 -3.10 11.43
CA VAL A 66 4.25 -3.55 10.13
C VAL A 66 5.52 -2.76 9.83
N VAL A 67 6.61 -3.47 9.54
CA VAL A 67 7.88 -2.89 9.10
C VAL A 67 8.07 -3.21 7.63
N ILE A 68 8.19 -2.18 6.81
CA ILE A 68 8.49 -2.29 5.38
C ILE A 68 9.93 -1.79 5.18
N SER A 69 10.75 -2.58 4.50
CA SER A 69 12.16 -2.25 4.25
C SER A 69 12.59 -2.71 2.86
N GLN A 70 13.52 -2.01 2.23
CA GLN A 70 14.12 -2.37 0.95
C GLN A 70 15.64 -2.40 1.13
N HIS A 71 16.32 -3.37 0.51
CA HIS A 71 17.80 -3.47 0.49
C HIS A 71 18.52 -3.55 1.86
N GLY A 72 17.88 -4.06 2.90
CA GLY A 72 18.52 -4.21 4.22
C GLY A 72 18.81 -2.90 4.95
N SER A 73 18.39 -1.74 4.43
CA SER A 73 18.45 -0.48 5.16
C SER A 73 17.34 -0.44 6.20
N PHE A 74 17.71 -0.87 7.41
CA PHE A 74 16.97 -0.61 8.63
C PHE A 74 17.28 0.82 9.09
N VAL A 75 16.32 1.72 8.95
CA VAL A 75 16.36 3.05 9.61
C VAL A 75 15.42 2.96 10.80
N GLY A 76 15.93 2.39 11.88
CA GLY A 76 15.27 2.39 13.17
C GLY A 76 15.92 3.40 14.12
N LYS A 77 15.15 3.79 15.12
CA LYS A 77 15.68 4.04 16.45
C LYS A 77 15.23 2.90 17.35
#